data_AF-A0A142LKD6-F1
#
_entry.id   AF-A0A142LKD6-F1
#
_cell.length_a   1.000
_cell.length_b   1.000
_cell.length_c   1.000
_cell.angle_alpha   90.00
_cell.angle_beta   90.00
_cell.angle_gamma   90.00
#
_symmetry.space_group_name_H-M   'P 1'
#
loop_
_entity.id
_entity.type
_entity.pdbx_description
1 polymer ?
#
loop_
_entity_poly.entity_id
_entity_poly.type
_entity_poly.pdbx_seq_one_letter_code
_entity_poly.pdbx_strand_id
1 'polypeptide(L)'
;MVTTKNPTVKNYQLTSTDRASIRTELFTLWTKELPGTSSTTNTYRYNVEILADGSAIYLSRPTRLNKGADFVICCEGFLKFKNGNDKPPRHEDLISEAISLTPGSESRAELLHALACIYRCEDSAVVVRSLQALQNNSRAERVLFIAKWFFIEQDLTYWTQSGRQMLRDELEARLGTFPA
;
A
#
# COMPACT_ATOMS: atom_id res chain seq x y z
N MET A 1 -18.85 26.32 6.18
CA MET A 1 -18.20 25.54 5.10
C MET A 1 -16.79 25.24 5.52
N VAL A 2 -16.38 23.96 5.56
CA VAL A 2 -14.99 23.59 5.86
C VAL A 2 -14.17 23.82 4.60
N THR A 3 -13.26 24.80 4.64
CA THR A 3 -12.37 25.07 3.50
C THR A 3 -11.26 24.03 3.52
N THR A 4 -11.22 23.14 2.54
CA THR A 4 -10.13 22.16 2.41
C THR A 4 -8.93 22.86 1.79
N LYS A 5 -7.89 23.10 2.58
CA LYS A 5 -6.56 23.48 2.06
C LYS A 5 -5.96 22.28 1.31
N ASN A 6 -5.07 22.56 0.36
CA ASN A 6 -4.24 21.52 -0.25
C ASN A 6 -3.53 20.70 0.84
N PRO A 7 -3.42 19.37 0.70
CA PRO A 7 -2.80 18.53 1.71
C PRO A 7 -1.33 18.91 1.92
N THR A 8 -0.87 18.82 3.16
CA THR A 8 0.56 18.89 3.48
C THR A 8 1.24 17.64 2.91
N VAL A 9 2.14 17.83 1.93
CA VAL A 9 2.86 16.73 1.29
C VAL A 9 4.16 16.44 2.05
N LYS A 10 4.40 15.17 2.37
CA LYS A 10 5.61 14.66 3.01
C LYS A 10 6.12 13.46 2.22
N ASN A 11 7.44 13.35 2.05
CA ASN A 11 8.06 12.11 1.60
C ASN A 11 8.41 11.29 2.84
N TYR A 12 8.10 10.00 2.82
CA TYR A 12 8.31 9.14 3.98
C TYR A 12 8.80 7.77 3.54
N GLN A 13 9.90 7.31 4.12
CA GLN A 13 10.44 5.97 3.88
C GLN A 13 10.31 5.16 5.16
N LEU A 14 9.63 4.02 5.08
CA LEU A 14 9.48 3.09 6.19
C LEU A 14 10.83 2.41 6.47
N THR A 15 11.26 2.38 7.72
CA THR A 15 12.54 1.75 8.12
C THR A 15 12.38 0.43 8.86
N SER A 16 11.23 0.22 9.49
CA SER A 16 10.91 -0.97 10.25
C SER A 16 10.58 -2.16 9.35
N THR A 17 11.00 -3.36 9.77
CA THR A 17 10.86 -4.62 9.00
C THR A 17 10.03 -5.68 9.73
N ASP A 18 9.27 -5.29 10.75
CA ASP A 18 8.30 -6.15 11.42
C ASP A 18 7.02 -5.40 11.75
N ARG A 19 5.92 -6.13 11.89
CA ARG A 19 4.57 -5.59 12.05
C ARG A 19 4.44 -4.63 13.24
N ALA A 20 5.06 -4.95 14.37
CA ALA A 20 4.92 -4.15 15.60
C ALA A 20 5.74 -2.86 15.51
N SER A 21 6.96 -2.93 14.97
CA SER A 21 7.82 -1.76 14.77
C SER A 21 7.24 -0.83 13.69
N ILE A 22 6.76 -1.37 12.56
CA ILE A 22 6.10 -0.59 11.49
C ILE A 22 4.96 0.25 12.04
N ARG A 23 4.10 -0.38 12.86
CA ARG A 23 2.99 0.31 13.49
C ARG A 23 3.43 1.40 14.45
N THR A 24 4.43 1.12 15.27
CA THR A 24 4.98 2.11 16.21
C THR A 24 5.58 3.30 15.46
N GLU A 25 6.28 3.03 14.36
CA GLU A 25 6.87 4.05 13.48
C GLU A 25 5.80 4.96 12.88
N LEU A 26 4.76 4.37 12.29
CA LEU A 26 3.66 5.11 11.66
C LEU A 26 2.83 5.92 12.66
N PHE A 27 2.51 5.35 13.83
CA PHE A 27 1.82 6.13 14.86
C PHE A 27 2.69 7.28 15.37
N THR A 28 3.98 7.05 15.57
CA THR A 28 4.93 8.11 15.96
C THR A 28 5.05 9.20 14.90
N LEU A 29 4.93 8.85 13.62
CA LEU A 29 4.85 9.82 12.53
C LEU A 29 3.56 10.65 12.63
N TRP A 30 2.43 10.00 12.85
CA TRP A 30 1.11 10.66 12.85
C TRP A 30 0.82 11.45 14.12
N THR A 31 1.44 11.16 15.27
CA THR A 31 1.33 12.02 16.47
C THR A 31 1.92 13.42 16.26
N LYS A 32 2.71 13.62 15.20
CA LYS A 32 3.28 14.93 14.81
C LYS A 32 2.34 15.74 13.91
N GLU A 33 1.16 15.20 13.55
CA GLU A 33 0.16 15.92 12.77
C GLU A 33 -0.53 17.00 13.62
N LEU A 34 -0.75 18.18 13.03
CA LEU A 34 -1.47 19.27 13.67
C LEU A 34 -2.96 18.93 13.82
N PRO A 35 -3.59 19.22 14.98
CA PRO A 35 -5.02 19.02 15.18
C PRO A 35 -5.82 19.95 14.26
N GLY A 36 -7.00 19.48 13.83
CA GLY A 36 -7.98 20.31 13.14
C GLY A 36 -8.67 21.31 14.08
N THR A 37 -9.54 22.14 13.52
CA THR A 37 -10.45 23.03 14.25
C THR A 37 -11.90 22.70 13.91
N SER A 38 -12.86 23.40 14.53
CA SER A 38 -14.29 23.25 14.20
C SER A 38 -14.64 23.59 12.73
N SER A 39 -13.76 24.30 12.03
CA SER A 39 -13.99 24.76 10.65
C SER A 39 -12.94 24.28 9.66
N THR A 40 -11.86 23.64 10.11
CA THR A 40 -10.73 23.25 9.25
C THR A 40 -10.22 21.85 9.61
N THR A 41 -10.06 21.01 8.59
CA THR A 41 -9.38 19.72 8.72
C THR A 41 -7.99 19.84 8.09
N ASN A 42 -6.94 19.50 8.85
CA ASN A 42 -5.61 19.36 8.28
C ASN A 42 -5.53 18.03 7.54
N THR A 43 -5.17 18.07 6.27
CA THR A 43 -4.99 16.90 5.41
C THR A 43 -3.51 16.71 5.10
N TYR A 44 -3.10 15.45 4.98
CA TYR A 44 -1.73 15.04 4.74
C TYR A 44 -1.67 14.05 3.59
N ARG A 45 -0.62 14.17 2.78
CA ARG A 45 -0.22 13.21 1.76
C ARG A 45 1.20 12.73 2.08
N TYR A 46 1.36 11.45 2.34
CA TYR A 46 2.67 10.84 2.53
C TYR A 46 3.05 10.05 1.28
N ASN A 47 3.99 10.53 0.46
CA ASN A 47 4.57 9.75 -0.62
C ASN A 47 5.49 8.70 0.00
N VAL A 48 5.12 7.43 -0.17
CA VAL A 48 5.74 6.32 0.56
C VAL A 48 6.57 5.41 -0.31
N GLU A 49 6.28 5.34 -1.61
CA GLU A 49 7.07 4.60 -2.59
C GLU A 49 7.09 5.39 -3.90
N ILE A 50 8.20 5.33 -4.63
CA ILE A 50 8.35 5.88 -5.98
C ILE A 50 8.67 4.71 -6.91
N LEU A 51 7.86 4.53 -7.94
CA LEU A 51 8.04 3.48 -8.93
C LEU A 51 9.07 3.90 -9.98
N ALA A 52 9.60 2.93 -10.74
CA ALA A 52 10.54 3.18 -11.82
C ALA A 52 9.98 4.11 -12.92
N ASP A 53 8.67 4.15 -13.11
CA ASP A 53 8.01 5.06 -14.06
C ASP A 53 7.79 6.48 -13.50
N GLY A 54 8.26 6.74 -12.28
CA GLY A 54 8.16 8.03 -11.60
C GLY A 54 6.83 8.26 -10.87
N SER A 55 5.85 7.36 -10.98
CA SER A 55 4.61 7.47 -10.22
C SER A 55 4.82 7.21 -8.73
N ALA A 56 4.12 7.94 -7.88
CA ALA A 56 4.17 7.74 -6.43
C ALA A 56 2.99 6.89 -5.92
N ILE A 57 3.28 5.96 -5.00
CA ILE A 57 2.27 5.46 -4.06
C ILE A 57 2.28 6.38 -2.86
N TYR A 58 1.09 6.81 -2.46
CA TYR A 58 0.94 7.76 -1.36
C TYR A 58 -0.23 7.41 -0.46
N LEU A 59 -0.10 7.81 0.81
CA LEU A 59 -1.13 7.69 1.82
C LEU A 59 -1.82 9.04 2.00
N SER A 60 -3.14 9.07 1.92
CA SER A 60 -3.95 10.25 2.22
C SER A 60 -4.57 10.13 3.62
N ARG A 61 -4.41 11.19 4.42
CA ARG A 61 -4.95 11.29 5.78
C ARG A 61 -5.62 12.65 6.04
N PRO A 62 -6.59 12.73 6.97
CA PRO A 62 -7.30 11.60 7.57
C PRO A 62 -8.21 10.89 6.55
N THR A 63 -8.61 9.65 6.85
CA THR A 63 -9.67 8.95 6.10
C THR A 63 -11.04 9.57 6.40
N ARG A 64 -12.05 9.28 5.56
CA ARG A 64 -13.44 9.70 5.79
C ARG A 64 -14.20 8.79 6.76
N LEU A 65 -13.75 7.56 6.96
CA LEU A 65 -14.44 6.57 7.80
C LEU A 65 -13.88 6.60 9.23
N ASN A 66 -14.77 6.57 10.22
CA ASN A 66 -14.45 6.82 11.63
C ASN A 66 -13.81 5.62 12.38
N LYS A 67 -12.98 4.80 11.71
CA LYS A 67 -12.33 3.64 12.36
C LYS A 67 -11.00 3.95 13.06
N GLY A 68 -10.68 5.24 13.29
CA GLY A 68 -9.50 5.65 14.05
C GLY A 68 -8.28 5.91 13.17
N ALA A 69 -7.18 5.21 13.41
CA ALA A 69 -5.86 5.48 12.80
C ALA A 69 -5.71 4.91 11.37
N ASP A 70 -6.65 5.27 10.51
CA ASP A 70 -6.81 4.72 9.17
C ASP A 70 -6.38 5.74 8.09
N PHE A 71 -5.94 5.25 6.94
CA PHE A 71 -5.40 6.03 5.83
C PHE A 71 -5.87 5.44 4.50
N VAL A 72 -5.87 6.28 3.46
CA VAL A 72 -6.27 5.84 2.13
C VAL A 72 -5.02 5.66 1.28
N ILE A 73 -4.84 4.48 0.70
CA ILE A 73 -3.77 4.20 -0.26
C ILE A 73 -4.19 4.71 -1.63
N CYS A 74 -3.31 5.41 -2.31
CA CYS A 74 -3.46 5.82 -3.71
C CYS A 74 -2.17 5.55 -4.47
N CYS A 75 -2.28 5.37 -5.78
CA CYS A 75 -1.14 5.29 -6.69
C CYS A 75 -1.39 6.24 -7.86
N GLU A 76 -0.47 7.16 -8.10
CA GLU A 76 -0.56 8.09 -9.21
C GLU A 76 -0.65 7.34 -10.54
N GLY A 77 -1.61 7.74 -11.37
CA GLY A 77 -1.73 7.19 -12.73
C GLY A 77 -2.26 5.76 -12.81
N PHE A 78 -2.58 5.11 -11.68
CA PHE A 78 -3.11 3.74 -11.69
C PHE A 78 -4.62 3.71 -11.95
N LEU A 79 -5.41 4.21 -11.01
CA LEU A 79 -6.86 4.27 -11.12
C LEU A 79 -7.30 5.72 -10.98
N LYS A 80 -8.25 6.15 -11.81
CA LYS A 80 -8.78 7.51 -11.78
C LYS A 80 -10.28 7.53 -11.55
N PHE A 81 -10.75 8.49 -10.79
CA PHE A 81 -12.15 8.89 -10.79
C PHE A 81 -12.49 9.62 -12.10
N LYS A 82 -13.78 9.74 -12.41
CA LYS A 82 -14.26 10.48 -13.60
C LYS A 82 -13.81 11.94 -13.62
N ASN A 83 -13.47 12.52 -12.46
CA ASN A 83 -12.97 13.89 -12.33
C ASN A 83 -11.44 14.01 -12.48
N GLY A 84 -10.73 12.92 -12.83
CA GLY A 84 -9.29 12.91 -13.04
C GLY A 84 -8.42 12.71 -11.78
N ASN A 85 -9.02 12.76 -10.59
CA ASN A 85 -8.30 12.48 -9.34
C ASN A 85 -7.95 11.00 -9.23
N ASP A 86 -6.84 10.68 -8.56
CA ASP A 86 -6.52 9.29 -8.24
C ASP A 86 -7.60 8.65 -7.39
N LYS A 87 -7.98 7.44 -7.80
CA LYS A 87 -8.95 6.60 -7.13
C LYS A 87 -8.19 5.57 -6.29
N PRO A 88 -8.51 5.43 -4.99
CA PRO A 88 -7.94 4.37 -4.16
C PRO A 88 -8.23 2.99 -4.77
N PRO A 89 -7.22 2.11 -4.92
CA PRO A 89 -7.46 0.74 -5.33
C PRO A 89 -8.23 -0.02 -4.26
N ARG A 90 -8.97 -1.04 -4.69
CA ARG A 90 -9.56 -2.07 -3.83
C ARG A 90 -8.69 -3.32 -3.86
N HIS A 91 -8.92 -4.25 -2.94
CA HIS A 91 -8.25 -5.56 -2.98
C HIS A 91 -8.45 -6.27 -4.33
N GLU A 92 -9.66 -6.22 -4.91
CA GLU A 92 -9.92 -6.83 -6.23
C GLU A 92 -9.14 -6.14 -7.37
N ASP A 93 -8.89 -4.83 -7.28
CA ASP A 93 -8.09 -4.13 -8.30
C ASP A 93 -6.62 -4.61 -8.25
N LEU A 94 -6.08 -4.83 -7.04
CA LEU A 94 -4.75 -5.42 -6.84
C LEU A 94 -4.68 -6.86 -7.38
N ILE A 95 -5.65 -7.69 -7.01
CA ILE A 95 -5.70 -9.10 -7.42
C ILE A 95 -5.81 -9.23 -8.94
N SER A 96 -6.70 -8.44 -9.56
CA SER A 96 -6.87 -8.44 -11.02
C SER A 96 -5.59 -8.01 -11.74
N GLU A 97 -4.91 -6.99 -11.24
CA GLU A 97 -3.62 -6.54 -11.80
C GLU A 97 -2.56 -7.65 -11.68
N ALA A 98 -2.45 -8.30 -10.52
CA ALA A 98 -1.52 -9.41 -10.27
C ALA A 98 -1.77 -10.62 -11.19
N ILE A 99 -3.04 -10.99 -11.41
CA ILE A 99 -3.42 -12.06 -12.36
C ILE A 99 -2.99 -11.67 -13.77
N SER A 100 -3.25 -10.41 -14.18
CA SER A 100 -2.92 -9.94 -15.53
C SER A 100 -1.41 -9.91 -15.82
N LEU A 101 -0.58 -9.76 -14.78
CA LEU A 101 0.88 -9.74 -14.90
C LEU A 101 1.51 -11.12 -15.02
N THR A 102 0.76 -12.18 -14.70
CA THR A 102 1.30 -13.53 -14.56
C THR A 102 0.66 -14.55 -15.50
N PRO A 103 0.70 -14.32 -16.84
CA PRO A 103 0.13 -15.25 -17.81
C PRO A 103 0.90 -16.58 -17.86
N GLY A 104 2.18 -16.59 -17.48
CA GLY A 104 3.04 -17.78 -17.46
C GLY A 104 3.35 -18.28 -16.04
N SER A 105 3.68 -19.57 -15.91
CA SER A 105 3.99 -20.21 -14.63
C SER A 105 5.20 -19.59 -13.92
N GLU A 106 6.24 -19.19 -14.65
CA GLU A 106 7.44 -18.56 -14.10
C GLU A 106 7.13 -17.20 -13.47
N SER A 107 6.54 -16.27 -14.22
CA SER A 107 6.12 -14.96 -13.71
C SER A 107 5.18 -15.07 -12.51
N ARG A 108 4.33 -16.11 -12.48
CA ARG A 108 3.42 -16.37 -11.36
C ARG A 108 4.17 -16.83 -10.11
N ALA A 109 5.05 -17.81 -10.25
CA ALA A 109 5.86 -18.31 -9.15
C ALA A 109 6.74 -17.20 -8.55
N GLU A 110 7.35 -16.38 -9.41
CA GLU A 110 8.12 -15.22 -8.99
C GLU A 110 7.27 -14.18 -8.24
N LEU A 111 6.10 -13.82 -8.76
CA LEU A 111 5.21 -12.87 -8.08
C LEU A 111 4.72 -13.40 -6.73
N LEU A 112 4.37 -14.69 -6.65
CA LEU A 112 3.96 -15.33 -5.39
C LEU A 112 5.08 -15.31 -4.35
N HIS A 113 6.32 -15.59 -4.77
CA HIS A 113 7.49 -15.48 -3.89
C HIS A 113 7.69 -14.05 -3.39
N ALA A 114 7.65 -13.07 -4.30
CA ALA A 114 7.79 -11.66 -3.94
C ALA A 114 6.66 -11.19 -2.99
N LEU A 115 5.42 -11.59 -3.22
CA LEU A 115 4.29 -11.30 -2.33
C LEU A 115 4.46 -11.96 -0.95
N ALA A 116 5.04 -13.17 -0.88
CA ALA A 116 5.37 -13.82 0.39
C ALA A 116 6.42 -13.02 1.18
N CYS A 117 7.46 -12.52 0.52
CA CYS A 117 8.46 -11.64 1.15
C CYS A 117 7.83 -10.35 1.69
N ILE A 118 6.98 -9.70 0.89
CA ILE A 118 6.20 -8.51 1.32
C ILE A 118 5.28 -8.85 2.51
N TYR A 119 4.64 -10.02 2.47
CA TYR A 119 3.83 -10.53 3.58
C TYR A 119 4.66 -10.78 4.86
N ARG A 120 5.96 -11.03 4.76
CA ARG A 120 6.87 -11.15 5.90
C ARG A 120 7.54 -9.83 6.32
N CYS A 121 7.13 -8.71 5.72
CA CYS A 121 7.69 -7.37 5.97
C CYS A 121 9.17 -7.24 5.57
N GLU A 122 9.64 -8.08 4.64
CA GLU A 122 10.97 -7.92 4.04
C GLU A 122 11.07 -6.60 3.27
N ASP A 123 12.29 -6.09 3.07
CA ASP A 123 12.55 -4.82 2.37
C ASP A 123 11.98 -4.86 0.94
N SER A 124 10.94 -4.07 0.70
CA SER A 124 10.23 -4.07 -0.57
C SER A 124 11.09 -3.61 -1.75
N ALA A 125 12.07 -2.74 -1.52
CA ALA A 125 12.99 -2.30 -2.57
C ALA A 125 13.98 -3.42 -2.93
N VAL A 126 14.42 -4.22 -1.95
CA VAL A 126 15.21 -5.44 -2.22
C VAL A 126 14.38 -6.46 -2.98
N VAL A 127 13.14 -6.74 -2.54
CA VAL A 127 12.23 -7.70 -3.19
C VAL A 127 12.00 -7.31 -4.65
N VAL A 128 11.64 -6.05 -4.92
CA VAL A 128 11.43 -5.56 -6.30
C VAL A 128 12.69 -5.69 -7.15
N ARG A 129 13.88 -5.34 -6.63
CA ARG A 129 15.14 -5.49 -7.37
C ARG A 129 15.53 -6.94 -7.64
N SER A 130 14.99 -7.89 -6.87
CA SER A 130 15.28 -9.32 -7.04
C SER A 130 14.44 -10.00 -8.13
N LEU A 131 13.43 -9.30 -8.68
CA LEU A 131 12.63 -9.80 -9.80
C LEU A 131 13.50 -9.99 -11.05
N GLN A 132 13.30 -11.11 -11.72
CA GLN A 132 13.93 -11.54 -12.95
C GLN A 132 12.92 -11.56 -14.10
N ALA A 133 11.85 -12.36 -14.00
CA ALA A 133 10.85 -12.49 -15.07
C ALA A 133 9.97 -11.23 -15.21
N LEU A 134 9.76 -10.50 -14.11
CA LEU A 134 9.02 -9.24 -14.05
C LEU A 134 9.95 -8.01 -13.92
N GLN A 135 11.25 -8.16 -14.22
CA GLN A 135 12.22 -7.08 -14.12
C GLN A 135 11.82 -5.87 -14.99
N ASN A 136 12.03 -4.65 -14.47
CA ASN A 136 11.72 -3.38 -15.13
C ASN A 136 10.23 -3.18 -15.50
N ASN A 137 9.33 -3.98 -14.93
CA ASN A 137 7.90 -3.83 -15.11
C ASN A 137 7.31 -3.01 -13.96
N SER A 138 7.08 -1.71 -14.17
CA SER A 138 6.53 -0.83 -13.13
C SER A 138 5.16 -1.28 -12.61
N ARG A 139 4.42 -2.09 -13.39
CA ARG A 139 3.16 -2.69 -12.92
C ARG A 139 3.39 -3.74 -11.83
N ALA A 140 4.47 -4.53 -11.93
CA ALA A 140 4.84 -5.50 -10.90
C ALA A 140 5.29 -4.79 -9.61
N GLU A 141 6.10 -3.72 -9.74
CA GLU A 141 6.48 -2.86 -8.61
C GLU A 141 5.25 -2.30 -7.91
N ARG A 142 4.31 -1.77 -8.70
CA ARG A 142 3.04 -1.23 -8.20
C ARG A 142 2.26 -2.27 -7.40
N VAL A 143 2.11 -3.50 -7.93
CA VAL A 143 1.42 -4.59 -7.24
C VAL A 143 2.08 -4.88 -5.89
N LEU A 144 3.40 -5.04 -5.85
CA LEU A 144 4.12 -5.37 -4.62
C LEU A 144 4.05 -4.25 -3.58
N PHE A 145 4.19 -3.00 -4.00
CA PHE A 145 4.11 -1.85 -3.11
C PHE A 145 2.67 -1.57 -2.63
N ILE A 146 1.65 -1.72 -3.48
CA ILE A 146 0.25 -1.63 -3.03
C ILE A 146 -0.07 -2.77 -2.06
N ALA A 147 0.36 -3.99 -2.34
CA ALA A 147 0.17 -5.13 -1.44
C ALA A 147 0.82 -4.89 -0.07
N LYS A 148 2.06 -4.37 -0.04
CA LYS A 148 2.74 -3.94 1.20
C LYS A 148 1.84 -3.01 2.02
N TRP A 149 1.33 -1.96 1.40
CA TRP A 149 0.53 -0.96 2.10
C TRP A 149 -0.85 -1.47 2.51
N PHE A 150 -1.50 -2.36 1.74
CA PHE A 150 -2.72 -3.03 2.22
C PHE A 150 -2.45 -3.92 3.42
N PHE A 151 -1.36 -4.70 3.42
CA PHE A 151 -1.04 -5.51 4.60
C PHE A 151 -0.75 -4.65 5.84
N ILE A 152 -0.07 -3.51 5.66
CA ILE A 152 0.15 -2.52 6.73
C ILE A 152 -1.19 -1.91 7.19
N GLU A 153 -2.10 -1.56 6.28
CA GLU A 153 -3.44 -1.08 6.61
C GLU A 153 -4.20 -2.09 7.48
N GLN A 154 -4.13 -3.39 7.15
CA GLN A 154 -4.74 -4.45 7.96
C GLN A 154 -4.10 -4.53 9.36
N ASP A 155 -2.78 -4.37 9.46
CA ASP A 155 -2.05 -4.42 10.75
C ASP A 155 -2.29 -3.21 11.65
N LEU A 156 -2.65 -2.07 11.07
CA LEU A 156 -3.03 -0.86 11.79
C LEU A 156 -4.49 -0.88 12.20
N THR A 157 -5.40 -1.21 11.27
CA THR A 157 -6.85 -1.20 11.52
C THR A 157 -7.30 -2.38 12.37
N TYR A 158 -6.71 -3.55 12.15
CA TYR A 158 -7.12 -4.81 12.77
C TYR A 158 -5.95 -5.51 13.48
N TRP A 159 -5.05 -4.76 14.12
CA TRP A 159 -3.85 -5.23 14.85
C TRP A 159 -4.01 -6.63 15.44
N THR A 160 -5.02 -6.81 16.29
CA THR A 160 -5.20 -8.00 17.15
C THR A 160 -6.05 -9.09 16.49
N GLN A 161 -6.38 -8.92 15.21
CA GLN A 161 -7.26 -9.80 14.46
C GLN A 161 -6.53 -10.39 13.24
N SER A 162 -7.29 -11.11 12.41
CA SER A 162 -6.78 -11.87 11.27
C SER A 162 -6.79 -11.09 9.95
N GLY A 163 -7.03 -9.77 9.93
CA GLY A 163 -7.21 -9.00 8.69
C GLY A 163 -6.07 -9.18 7.68
N ARG A 164 -4.81 -9.21 8.15
CA ARG A 164 -3.63 -9.47 7.32
C ARG A 164 -3.65 -10.87 6.71
N GLN A 165 -4.01 -11.88 7.50
CA GLN A 165 -4.11 -13.28 7.06
C GLN A 165 -5.26 -13.44 6.06
N MET A 166 -6.41 -12.80 6.27
CA MET A 166 -7.53 -12.85 5.34
C MET A 166 -7.17 -12.30 3.95
N LEU A 167 -6.41 -11.20 3.89
CA LEU A 167 -5.92 -10.68 2.61
C LEU A 167 -4.92 -11.64 1.94
N ARG A 168 -4.05 -12.29 2.72
CA ARG A 168 -3.16 -13.34 2.22
C ARG A 168 -3.95 -14.51 1.66
N ASP A 169 -4.95 -15.01 2.39
CA ASP A 169 -5.75 -16.17 1.99
C ASP A 169 -6.48 -15.91 0.66
N GLU A 170 -7.01 -14.70 0.48
CA GLU A 170 -7.64 -14.31 -0.80
C GLU A 170 -6.61 -14.26 -1.94
N LEU A 171 -5.42 -13.71 -1.71
CA LEU A 171 -4.35 -13.72 -2.71
C LEU A 171 -3.95 -15.17 -3.08
N GLU A 172 -3.80 -16.04 -2.08
CA GLU A 172 -3.44 -17.44 -2.30
C GLU A 172 -4.53 -18.21 -3.06
N ALA A 173 -5.80 -17.98 -2.73
CA ALA A 173 -6.94 -18.59 -3.41
C ALA A 173 -7.02 -18.21 -4.90
N ARG A 174 -6.57 -17.00 -5.26
CA ARG A 174 -6.73 -16.44 -6.61
C ARG A 174 -5.48 -16.57 -7.48
N LEU A 175 -4.29 -16.55 -6.88
CA LEU A 175 -2.99 -16.59 -7.58
C LEU A 175 -2.23 -17.90 -7.38
N GLY A 176 -2.44 -18.59 -6.26
CA GLY A 176 -1.66 -19.76 -5.83
C GLY A 176 -0.98 -19.54 -4.48
N THR A 177 -0.57 -20.63 -3.83
CA THR A 177 -0.04 -20.60 -2.46
C THR A 177 1.28 -19.84 -2.37
N PHE A 178 1.45 -19.03 -1.33
CA PHE A 178 2.74 -18.38 -1.06
C PHE A 178 3.75 -19.45 -0.63
N PRO A 179 4.98 -19.41 -1.16
CA PRO A 179 6.04 -20.29 -0.67
C PRO A 179 6.35 -19.98 0.80
N ALA A 180 6.77 -21.02 1.52
CA ALA A 180 7.17 -20.94 2.93
C ALA A 180 8.25 -19.87 3.16
#